data_AF-A0A2T3G1R8-F1
#
_entry.id   AF-A0A2T3G1R8-F1
#
_cell.length_a   1.000
_cell.length_b   1.000
_cell.length_c   1.000
_cell.angle_alpha   90.00
_cell.angle_beta   90.00
_cell.angle_gamma   90.00
#
_symmetry.space_group_name_H-M   'P 1'
#
loop_
_entity.id
_entity.type
_entity.pdbx_description
1 polymer ?
#
loop_
_entity_poly.entity_id
_entity_poly.type
_entity_poly.pdbx_seq_one_letter_code
_entity_poly.pdbx_strand_id
1 'polypeptide(L)'
;MIIQSKKVWIADQFTPAQLELEDGIIKEIYPYNEKEVTKDYGDLRILPGFIDIHCHGAYGFDTNDADPEGLRKWAKGIVDEGVTSFLATTLTQSEEVLTNAVSNVAKVVEEGYEGAEILGIHFEGPYLNKAHKGAQPEEYCVKPDIEQFKRYQKAAHGLIKYITMAVENDEDYALTKYCSQNNVVVSIGHSNATYEQAVQAYAHGARSMTHVYNAMTPFTHRANGLVGGALRIRNMYGEIICDGNHSTLAALNNFFTSKGPDYSIMITDSLMCKGFPVGTKFDFGGQEVVIYPDGSAHLVEAGNLAGSTLNVNKGLKILIEDALVPVNYAINACTSNPARCLHVADRKGTIGVGYDADLVVLDRDYEVVQTYCKGVGQK
;
A
#
# COMPACT_ATOMS: atom_id res chain seq x y z
N MET A 1 15.79 -24.39 5.00
CA MET A 1 15.63 -23.99 6.43
C MET A 1 14.24 -24.38 6.88
N ILE A 2 14.04 -24.87 8.11
CA ILE A 2 12.69 -25.20 8.61
C ILE A 2 12.38 -24.32 9.82
N ILE A 3 11.26 -23.60 9.79
CA ILE A 3 10.77 -22.80 10.91
C ILE A 3 9.42 -23.35 11.38
N GLN A 4 9.05 -23.12 12.64
CA GLN A 4 7.73 -23.54 13.13
C GLN A 4 7.11 -22.57 14.11
N SER A 5 5.78 -22.64 14.21
CA SER A 5 4.99 -22.00 15.27
C SER A 5 3.70 -22.77 15.51
N LYS A 6 3.14 -22.64 16.72
CA LYS A 6 1.77 -23.06 17.04
C LYS A 6 0.70 -22.17 16.40
N LYS A 7 1.08 -21.01 15.86
CA LYS A 7 0.19 -20.03 15.22
C LYS A 7 0.71 -19.61 13.85
N VAL A 8 0.49 -20.44 12.83
CA VAL A 8 0.73 -20.11 11.43
C VAL A 8 -0.60 -19.82 10.74
N TRP A 9 -0.68 -18.70 10.01
CA TRP A 9 -1.90 -18.29 9.30
C TRP A 9 -2.07 -19.05 7.99
N ILE A 10 -2.94 -20.05 7.99
CA ILE A 10 -3.23 -20.91 6.83
C ILE A 10 -4.74 -21.08 6.75
N ALA A 11 -5.31 -20.90 5.54
CA ALA A 11 -6.75 -21.03 5.31
C ALA A 11 -7.62 -20.19 6.27
N ASP A 12 -7.27 -18.90 6.41
CA ASP A 12 -7.97 -17.92 7.25
C ASP A 12 -8.06 -18.26 8.76
N GLN A 13 -7.13 -19.07 9.27
CA GLN A 13 -7.05 -19.44 10.68
C GLN A 13 -5.62 -19.68 11.14
N PHE A 14 -5.40 -19.62 12.46
CA PHE A 14 -4.13 -20.00 13.06
C PHE A 14 -4.10 -21.51 13.34
N THR A 15 -3.09 -22.20 12.81
CA THR A 15 -2.83 -23.61 13.07
C THR A 15 -1.36 -23.85 13.41
N PRO A 16 -1.03 -24.86 14.25
CA PRO A 16 0.34 -25.30 14.42
C PRO A 16 0.88 -25.92 13.12
N ALA A 17 2.04 -25.46 12.66
CA ALA A 17 2.69 -25.98 11.45
C ALA A 17 4.21 -25.70 11.45
N GLN A 18 4.93 -26.45 10.62
CA GLN A 18 6.30 -26.17 10.20
C GLN A 18 6.32 -25.75 8.74
N LEU A 19 7.17 -24.78 8.41
CA LEU A 19 7.37 -24.27 7.06
C LEU A 19 8.81 -24.59 6.64
N GLU A 20 8.99 -25.36 5.58
CA GLU A 20 10.29 -25.56 4.93
C GLU A 20 10.49 -24.49 3.87
N LEU A 21 11.49 -23.63 4.09
CA LEU A 21 11.87 -22.54 3.20
C LEU A 21 13.14 -22.94 2.45
N GLU A 22 13.07 -22.94 1.12
CA GLU A 22 14.18 -23.32 0.24
C GLU A 22 14.09 -22.54 -1.06
N ASP A 23 15.24 -22.06 -1.56
CA ASP A 23 15.35 -21.38 -2.86
C ASP A 23 14.32 -20.26 -3.10
N GLY A 24 14.03 -19.48 -2.06
CA GLY A 24 13.12 -18.34 -2.14
C GLY A 24 11.65 -18.65 -1.90
N ILE A 25 11.27 -19.93 -1.81
CA ILE A 25 9.88 -20.37 -1.72
C ILE A 25 9.58 -21.15 -0.45
N ILE A 26 8.30 -21.28 -0.14
CA ILE A 26 7.77 -22.27 0.81
C ILE A 26 7.73 -23.60 0.07
N LYS A 27 8.72 -24.47 0.32
CA LYS A 27 8.88 -25.74 -0.38
C LYS A 27 7.88 -26.80 0.10
N GLU A 28 7.64 -26.87 1.40
CA GLU A 28 6.73 -27.84 1.99
C GLU A 28 6.17 -27.31 3.34
N ILE A 29 4.99 -27.82 3.72
CA ILE A 29 4.34 -27.51 5.00
C ILE A 29 4.08 -28.81 5.76
N TYR A 30 4.66 -28.95 6.94
CA TYR A 30 4.49 -30.13 7.79
C TYR A 30 3.62 -29.84 9.02
N PRO A 31 2.97 -30.85 9.59
CA PRO A 31 2.52 -30.85 10.98
C PRO A 31 3.60 -30.33 11.95
N TYR A 32 3.16 -29.56 12.95
CA TYR A 32 4.04 -29.06 14.02
C TYR A 32 4.81 -30.21 14.70
N ASN A 33 6.11 -30.01 14.96
CA ASN A 33 7.07 -30.99 15.50
C ASN A 33 7.31 -32.26 14.64
N GLU A 34 7.02 -32.26 13.34
CA GLU A 34 7.33 -33.41 12.49
C GLU A 34 8.82 -33.55 12.15
N LYS A 35 9.49 -32.43 11.84
CA LYS A 35 10.91 -32.36 11.46
C LYS A 35 11.72 -31.57 12.49
N GLU A 36 13.05 -31.75 12.46
CA GLU A 36 13.96 -30.87 13.18
C GLU A 36 13.90 -29.45 12.60
N VAL A 37 13.78 -28.45 13.47
CA VAL A 37 13.60 -27.05 13.07
C VAL A 37 14.86 -26.24 13.29
N THR A 38 15.15 -25.35 12.35
CA THR A 38 16.15 -24.30 12.50
C THR A 38 15.70 -23.25 13.52
N LYS A 39 14.40 -22.95 13.56
CA LYS A 39 13.83 -21.98 14.51
C LYS A 39 12.42 -22.37 14.94
N ASP A 40 12.20 -22.42 16.25
CA ASP A 40 10.87 -22.52 16.85
C ASP A 40 10.46 -21.15 17.39
N TYR A 41 9.33 -20.65 16.93
CA TYR A 41 8.71 -19.40 17.36
C TYR A 41 7.63 -19.60 18.43
N GLY A 42 7.38 -20.83 18.88
CA GLY A 42 6.48 -21.13 19.98
C GLY A 42 5.05 -20.67 19.71
N ASP A 43 4.60 -19.67 20.46
CA ASP A 43 3.24 -19.11 20.38
C ASP A 43 3.15 -17.78 19.60
N LEU A 44 4.24 -17.36 18.95
CA LEU A 44 4.27 -16.15 18.10
C LEU A 44 3.54 -16.41 16.78
N ARG A 45 2.99 -15.37 16.16
CA ARG A 45 2.18 -15.49 14.95
C ARG A 45 3.06 -15.44 13.71
N ILE A 46 2.92 -16.42 12.80
CA ILE A 46 3.50 -16.36 11.46
C ILE A 46 2.38 -16.01 10.48
N LEU A 47 2.52 -14.88 9.78
CA LEU A 47 1.60 -14.39 8.76
C LEU A 47 2.31 -14.34 7.40
N PRO A 48 1.58 -14.28 6.26
CA PRO A 48 2.18 -13.86 5.01
C PRO A 48 2.83 -12.48 5.20
N GLY A 49 3.96 -12.25 4.54
CA GLY A 49 4.62 -10.96 4.54
C GLY A 49 3.69 -9.85 4.03
N PHE A 50 3.77 -8.68 4.65
CA PHE A 50 2.86 -7.59 4.29
C PHE A 50 3.21 -6.95 2.95
N ILE A 51 2.18 -6.42 2.28
CA ILE A 51 2.27 -5.72 1.01
C ILE A 51 1.68 -4.32 1.16
N ASP A 52 2.52 -3.29 0.99
CA ASP A 52 2.08 -1.89 1.07
C ASP A 52 2.07 -1.26 -0.33
N ILE A 53 0.88 -0.99 -0.87
CA ILE A 53 0.73 -0.56 -2.27
C ILE A 53 0.65 0.95 -2.45
N HIS A 54 0.71 1.70 -1.36
CA HIS A 54 0.66 3.15 -1.38
C HIS A 54 1.47 3.69 -0.20
N CYS A 55 2.71 4.04 -0.49
CA CYS A 55 3.65 4.68 0.42
C CYS A 55 4.64 5.51 -0.41
N HIS A 56 4.82 6.78 -0.03
CA HIS A 56 5.67 7.72 -0.76
C HIS A 56 7.13 7.61 -0.37
N GLY A 57 7.39 7.35 0.91
CA GLY A 57 8.72 7.29 1.46
C GLY A 57 8.77 6.87 2.92
N ALA A 58 9.99 6.83 3.45
CA ALA A 58 10.30 6.66 4.86
C ALA A 58 11.77 7.01 5.14
N TYR A 59 12.12 7.21 6.42
CA TYR A 59 13.50 7.29 6.89
C TYR A 59 14.37 8.35 6.18
N GLY A 60 13.73 9.44 5.76
CA GLY A 60 14.32 10.62 5.17
C GLY A 60 14.40 10.59 3.65
N PHE A 61 13.80 9.58 3.02
CA PHE A 61 13.71 9.42 1.57
C PHE A 61 12.26 9.52 1.11
N ASP A 62 12.02 10.21 0.00
CA ASP A 62 10.78 10.23 -0.79
C ASP A 62 11.04 9.70 -2.21
N THR A 63 10.08 8.98 -2.80
CA THR A 63 10.20 8.45 -4.17
C THR A 63 10.53 9.55 -5.19
N ASN A 64 10.01 10.77 -4.99
CA ASN A 64 10.26 11.89 -5.87
C ASN A 64 11.69 12.45 -5.79
N ASP A 65 12.47 12.12 -4.75
CA ASP A 65 13.87 12.53 -4.61
C ASP A 65 14.77 11.93 -5.71
N ALA A 66 14.32 10.83 -6.32
CA ALA A 66 15.05 10.11 -7.37
C ALA A 66 16.48 9.70 -6.96
N ASP A 67 16.70 9.45 -5.66
CA ASP A 67 17.97 8.97 -5.10
C ASP A 67 17.99 7.42 -5.03
N PRO A 68 18.91 6.74 -5.74
CA PRO A 68 19.02 5.28 -5.68
C PRO A 68 19.33 4.77 -4.26
N GLU A 69 20.19 5.45 -3.51
CA GLU A 69 20.64 4.97 -2.21
C GLU A 69 19.55 5.13 -1.15
N GLY A 70 18.79 6.23 -1.20
CA GLY A 70 17.59 6.42 -0.40
C GLY A 70 16.57 5.31 -0.61
N LEU A 71 16.26 4.95 -1.87
CA LEU A 71 15.34 3.86 -2.18
C LEU A 71 15.85 2.49 -1.69
N ARG A 72 17.15 2.19 -1.86
CA ARG A 72 17.78 0.97 -1.35
C ARG A 72 17.69 0.87 0.17
N LYS A 73 17.99 1.98 0.86
CA LYS A 73 17.89 2.07 2.32
C LYS A 73 16.46 1.88 2.78
N TRP A 74 15.50 2.43 2.06
CA TRP A 74 14.08 2.26 2.39
C TRP A 74 13.61 0.82 2.20
N ALA A 75 13.91 0.18 1.05
CA ALA A 75 13.58 -1.22 0.79
C ALA A 75 14.17 -2.16 1.87
N LYS A 76 15.39 -1.87 2.33
CA LYS A 76 16.05 -2.60 3.42
C LYS A 76 15.42 -2.33 4.79
N GLY A 77 14.93 -1.12 5.05
CA GLY A 77 14.40 -0.71 6.35
C GLY A 77 12.93 -1.08 6.57
N ILE A 78 12.09 -1.03 5.54
CA ILE A 78 10.63 -1.22 5.67
C ILE A 78 10.25 -2.63 6.18
N VAL A 79 11.18 -3.59 6.08
CA VAL A 79 11.04 -4.95 6.64
C VAL A 79 10.87 -4.97 8.16
N ASP A 80 11.31 -3.93 8.88
CA ASP A 80 11.10 -3.78 10.32
C ASP A 80 9.62 -3.60 10.70
N GLU A 81 8.78 -3.29 9.72
CA GLU A 81 7.32 -3.14 9.86
C GLU A 81 6.56 -4.42 9.40
N GLY A 82 7.30 -5.46 8.99
CA GLY A 82 6.75 -6.71 8.47
C GLY A 82 6.45 -6.68 6.97
N VAL A 83 6.80 -5.59 6.29
CA VAL A 83 6.61 -5.42 4.85
C VAL A 83 7.67 -6.21 4.09
N THR A 84 7.20 -7.06 3.18
CA THR A 84 8.06 -7.89 2.32
C THR A 84 7.99 -7.46 0.86
N SER A 85 6.99 -6.66 0.52
CA SER A 85 6.88 -6.06 -0.81
C SER A 85 6.06 -4.77 -0.79
N PHE A 86 6.33 -3.87 -1.73
CA PHE A 86 5.66 -2.57 -1.77
C PHE A 86 5.65 -1.95 -3.17
N LEU A 87 4.87 -0.89 -3.35
CA LEU A 87 4.97 0.02 -4.49
C LEU A 87 5.59 1.35 -4.06
N ALA A 88 6.66 1.78 -4.73
CA ALA A 88 7.19 3.12 -4.54
C ALA A 88 6.21 4.14 -5.13
N THR A 89 5.69 5.06 -4.31
CA THR A 89 4.60 5.96 -4.71
C THR A 89 5.11 7.35 -5.04
N THR A 90 4.84 7.83 -6.26
CA THR A 90 5.16 9.22 -6.62
C THR A 90 4.14 10.19 -6.04
N LEU A 91 4.53 11.44 -5.85
CA LEU A 91 3.63 12.57 -5.58
C LEU A 91 3.51 13.47 -6.82
N THR A 92 2.39 14.15 -7.03
CA THR A 92 2.20 15.13 -8.12
C THR A 92 3.33 16.16 -8.16
N GLN A 93 4.06 16.20 -9.28
CA GLN A 93 5.19 17.09 -9.52
C GLN A 93 5.35 17.38 -11.02
N SER A 94 6.35 18.19 -11.38
CA SER A 94 6.70 18.45 -12.78
C SER A 94 7.00 17.16 -13.54
N GLU A 95 6.84 17.19 -14.88
CA GLU A 95 7.12 16.02 -15.72
C GLU A 95 8.57 15.56 -15.62
N GLU A 96 9.52 16.47 -15.41
CA GLU A 96 10.93 16.16 -15.19
C GLU A 96 11.13 15.35 -13.90
N VAL A 97 10.58 15.83 -12.77
CA VAL A 97 10.70 15.17 -11.47
C VAL A 97 10.06 13.79 -11.51
N LEU A 98 8.84 13.68 -12.04
CA LEU A 98 8.14 12.40 -12.16
C LEU A 98 8.89 11.41 -13.06
N THR A 99 9.46 11.89 -14.18
CA THR A 99 10.27 11.04 -15.07
C THR A 99 11.52 10.54 -14.38
N ASN A 100 12.21 11.39 -13.62
CA ASN A 100 13.41 11.01 -12.87
C ASN A 100 13.07 10.01 -11.75
N ALA A 101 11.98 10.23 -11.02
CA ALA A 101 11.52 9.34 -9.96
C ALA A 101 11.24 7.92 -10.48
N VAL A 102 10.44 7.79 -11.55
CA VAL A 102 10.11 6.47 -12.09
C VAL A 102 11.31 5.78 -12.76
N SER A 103 12.22 6.55 -13.36
CA SER A 103 13.48 6.03 -13.91
C SER A 103 14.41 5.53 -12.80
N ASN A 104 14.47 6.22 -11.66
CA ASN A 104 15.25 5.82 -10.51
C ASN A 104 14.78 4.48 -9.94
N VAL A 105 13.46 4.30 -9.80
CA VAL A 105 12.89 3.02 -9.36
C VAL A 105 13.27 1.90 -10.31
N ALA A 106 13.13 2.10 -11.63
CA ALA A 106 13.53 1.11 -12.63
C ALA A 106 15.02 0.75 -12.53
N LYS A 107 15.89 1.75 -12.42
CA LYS A 107 17.32 1.56 -12.25
C LYS A 107 17.67 0.74 -11.00
N VAL A 108 17.09 1.07 -9.84
CA VAL A 108 17.35 0.32 -8.59
C VAL A 108 16.88 -1.12 -8.70
N VAL A 109 15.74 -1.37 -9.34
CA VAL A 109 15.23 -2.73 -9.58
C VAL A 109 16.17 -3.53 -10.48
N GLU A 110 16.71 -2.93 -11.54
CA GLU A 110 17.65 -3.57 -12.46
C GLU A 110 19.03 -3.84 -11.84
N GLU A 111 19.55 -2.89 -11.06
CA GLU A 111 20.84 -3.02 -10.38
C GLU A 111 20.78 -3.94 -9.15
N GLY A 112 19.58 -4.17 -8.60
CA GLY A 112 19.30 -5.10 -7.50
C GLY A 112 19.54 -4.50 -6.12
N TYR A 113 18.72 -4.85 -5.13
CA TYR A 113 18.70 -4.28 -3.77
C TYR A 113 18.47 -5.38 -2.71
N GLU A 114 18.56 -5.01 -1.43
CA GLU A 114 18.24 -5.89 -0.29
C GLU A 114 16.89 -5.51 0.34
N GLY A 115 16.25 -6.45 1.04
CA GLY A 115 15.01 -6.22 1.79
C GLY A 115 13.74 -6.49 0.99
N ALA A 116 12.72 -5.66 1.21
CA ALA A 116 11.39 -5.82 0.64
C ALA A 116 11.39 -5.64 -0.89
N GLU A 117 10.64 -6.47 -1.60
CA GLU A 117 10.53 -6.42 -3.04
C GLU A 117 9.72 -5.20 -3.53
N ILE A 118 10.32 -4.38 -4.39
CA ILE A 118 9.64 -3.31 -5.11
C ILE A 118 8.82 -3.97 -6.24
N LEU A 119 7.52 -4.14 -6.03
CA LEU A 119 6.60 -4.73 -7.02
C LEU A 119 6.34 -3.82 -8.22
N GLY A 120 6.71 -2.56 -8.08
CA GLY A 120 6.58 -1.53 -9.10
C GLY A 120 6.34 -0.17 -8.47
N ILE A 121 5.61 0.65 -9.22
CA ILE A 121 5.33 2.05 -8.91
C ILE A 121 3.82 2.24 -8.80
N HIS A 122 3.42 2.94 -7.75
CA HIS A 122 2.13 3.60 -7.66
C HIS A 122 2.30 5.04 -8.13
N PHE A 123 1.76 5.35 -9.30
CA PHE A 123 1.81 6.69 -9.86
C PHE A 123 0.64 7.52 -9.32
N GLU A 124 0.84 8.18 -8.18
CA GLU A 124 -0.18 9.07 -7.61
C GLU A 124 -0.06 10.49 -8.20
N GLY A 125 -1.03 10.86 -9.04
CA GLY A 125 -0.95 12.08 -9.84
C GLY A 125 -0.12 11.91 -11.14
N PRO A 126 -0.02 12.95 -11.99
CA PRO A 126 -0.51 14.32 -11.78
C PRO A 126 -1.95 14.54 -12.24
N TYR A 127 -2.67 13.48 -12.61
CA TYR A 127 -4.00 13.53 -13.23
C TYR A 127 -5.15 13.68 -12.22
N LEU A 128 -5.06 14.68 -11.35
CA LEU A 128 -5.95 14.83 -10.18
C LEU A 128 -6.97 15.96 -10.37
N ASN A 129 -7.88 16.11 -9.41
CA ASN A 129 -8.78 17.25 -9.32
C ASN A 129 -8.29 18.26 -8.29
N LYS A 130 -8.10 19.51 -8.72
CA LYS A 130 -7.62 20.61 -7.86
C LYS A 130 -8.50 20.85 -6.63
N ALA A 131 -9.82 20.63 -6.74
CA ALA A 131 -10.76 20.77 -5.62
C ALA A 131 -10.53 19.73 -4.51
N HIS A 132 -9.88 18.61 -4.83
CA HIS A 132 -9.53 17.52 -3.91
C HIS A 132 -8.02 17.26 -3.92
N LYS A 133 -7.20 18.29 -4.13
CA LYS A 133 -5.74 18.11 -4.19
C LYS A 133 -5.12 17.63 -2.87
N GLY A 134 -5.73 17.93 -1.73
CA GLY A 134 -5.10 17.66 -0.43
C GLY A 134 -3.70 18.31 -0.35
N ALA A 135 -2.69 17.51 -0.04
CA ALA A 135 -1.29 17.93 0.01
C ALA A 135 -0.60 18.02 -1.37
N GLN A 136 -1.27 17.57 -2.45
CA GLN A 136 -0.72 17.57 -3.80
C GLN A 136 -0.49 19.01 -4.32
N PRO A 137 0.67 19.30 -4.93
CA PRO A 137 0.97 20.58 -5.58
C PRO A 137 0.01 20.90 -6.74
N GLU A 138 -0.71 22.01 -6.63
CA GLU A 138 -1.83 22.34 -7.53
C GLU A 138 -1.36 22.73 -8.94
N GLU A 139 -0.20 23.38 -9.03
CA GLU A 139 0.40 23.87 -10.26
C GLU A 139 0.79 22.75 -11.22
N TYR A 140 1.04 21.55 -10.70
CA TYR A 140 1.39 20.37 -11.48
C TYR A 140 0.21 19.45 -11.75
N CYS A 141 -0.99 19.75 -11.21
CA CYS A 141 -2.20 19.00 -11.53
C CYS A 141 -2.64 19.28 -12.97
N VAL A 142 -2.55 18.27 -13.85
CA VAL A 142 -2.86 18.36 -15.28
C VAL A 142 -3.98 17.41 -15.68
N LYS A 143 -4.54 17.59 -16.88
CA LYS A 143 -5.52 16.65 -17.42
C LYS A 143 -4.86 15.32 -17.80
N PRO A 144 -5.58 14.18 -17.66
CA PRO A 144 -5.17 12.90 -18.21
C PRO A 144 -4.70 12.99 -19.68
N ASP A 145 -3.53 12.45 -19.96
CA ASP A 145 -2.93 12.40 -21.30
C ASP A 145 -2.22 11.05 -21.49
N ILE A 146 -2.67 10.25 -22.47
CA ILE A 146 -2.14 8.93 -22.77
C ILE A 146 -0.68 9.00 -23.25
N GLU A 147 -0.33 9.98 -24.08
CA GLU A 147 1.02 10.09 -24.64
C GLU A 147 2.01 10.57 -23.57
N GLN A 148 1.57 11.40 -22.62
CA GLN A 148 2.36 11.71 -21.44
C GLN A 148 2.56 10.49 -20.54
N PHE A 149 1.49 9.77 -20.22
CA PHE A 149 1.59 8.55 -19.42
C PHE A 149 2.51 7.50 -20.05
N LYS A 150 2.45 7.33 -21.38
CA LYS A 150 3.38 6.45 -22.11
C LYS A 150 4.85 6.82 -21.92
N ARG A 151 5.18 8.12 -21.80
CA ARG A 151 6.57 8.55 -21.52
C ARG A 151 7.00 8.12 -20.11
N TYR A 152 6.15 8.31 -19.11
CA TYR A 152 6.42 7.81 -17.75
C TYR A 152 6.56 6.29 -17.72
N GLN A 153 5.64 5.56 -18.33
CA GLN A 153 5.68 4.10 -18.35
C GLN A 153 6.92 3.57 -19.09
N LYS A 154 7.35 4.27 -20.15
CA LYS A 154 8.61 3.97 -20.85
C LYS A 154 9.81 4.22 -19.95
N ALA A 155 9.86 5.35 -19.25
CA ALA A 155 10.94 5.70 -18.33
C ALA A 155 11.01 4.73 -17.12
N ALA A 156 9.85 4.26 -16.67
CA ALA A 156 9.70 3.25 -15.62
C ALA A 156 10.01 1.81 -16.06
N HIS A 157 10.38 1.60 -17.34
CA HIS A 157 10.55 0.25 -17.93
C HIS A 157 9.33 -0.67 -17.68
N GLY A 158 8.11 -0.11 -17.69
CA GLY A 158 6.88 -0.86 -17.46
C GLY A 158 6.55 -1.14 -15.99
N LEU A 159 7.28 -0.54 -15.03
CA LEU A 159 7.07 -0.78 -13.60
C LEU A 159 5.92 0.03 -12.99
N ILE A 160 5.28 0.95 -13.70
CA ILE A 160 4.03 1.54 -13.20
C ILE A 160 2.95 0.45 -13.25
N LYS A 161 2.52 -0.02 -12.08
CA LYS A 161 1.51 -1.08 -11.92
C LYS A 161 0.18 -0.55 -11.40
N TYR A 162 0.21 0.65 -10.86
CA TYR A 162 -0.92 1.26 -10.19
C TYR A 162 -0.90 2.77 -10.44
N ILE A 163 -2.07 3.37 -10.68
CA ILE A 163 -2.19 4.82 -10.90
C ILE A 163 -3.40 5.36 -10.16
N THR A 164 -3.21 6.46 -9.42
CA THR A 164 -4.31 7.23 -8.83
C THR A 164 -4.62 8.43 -9.72
N MET A 165 -5.89 8.58 -10.08
CA MET A 165 -6.36 9.70 -10.91
C MET A 165 -7.82 10.09 -10.67
N ALA A 166 -8.11 11.34 -11.01
CA ALA A 166 -9.45 11.91 -11.05
C ALA A 166 -10.14 11.59 -12.38
N VAL A 167 -10.91 10.50 -12.39
CA VAL A 167 -11.54 9.95 -13.60
C VAL A 167 -12.58 10.88 -14.24
N GLU A 168 -13.13 11.85 -13.51
CA GLU A 168 -14.04 12.86 -14.07
C GLU A 168 -13.33 13.86 -15.00
N ASN A 169 -12.00 13.94 -14.93
CA ASN A 169 -11.18 14.75 -15.83
C ASN A 169 -10.66 13.95 -17.03
N ASP A 170 -10.89 12.63 -17.07
CA ASP A 170 -10.47 11.71 -18.14
C ASP A 170 -11.56 11.63 -19.22
N GLU A 171 -11.39 12.42 -20.28
CA GLU A 171 -12.35 12.46 -21.39
C GLU A 171 -12.53 11.05 -21.98
N ASP A 172 -13.78 10.63 -22.09
CA ASP A 172 -14.19 9.28 -22.52
C ASP A 172 -13.51 8.12 -21.75
N TYR A 173 -13.02 8.35 -20.53
CA TYR A 173 -12.24 7.40 -19.76
C TYR A 173 -11.03 6.86 -20.56
N ALA A 174 -10.43 7.68 -21.42
CA ALA A 174 -9.43 7.26 -22.39
C ALA A 174 -8.17 6.71 -21.73
N LEU A 175 -7.61 7.43 -20.75
CA LEU A 175 -6.44 6.96 -20.00
C LEU A 175 -6.81 5.76 -19.12
N THR A 176 -7.99 5.77 -18.50
CA THR A 176 -8.51 4.66 -17.69
C THR A 176 -8.51 3.34 -18.48
N LYS A 177 -9.08 3.37 -19.70
CA LYS A 177 -9.11 2.21 -20.61
C LYS A 177 -7.69 1.78 -20.99
N TYR A 178 -6.84 2.74 -21.36
CA TYR A 178 -5.46 2.47 -21.76
C TYR A 178 -4.69 1.76 -20.64
N CYS A 179 -4.72 2.29 -19.42
CA CYS A 179 -4.06 1.71 -18.25
C CYS A 179 -4.56 0.30 -17.97
N SER A 180 -5.89 0.10 -17.93
CA SER A 180 -6.51 -1.20 -17.69
C SER A 180 -6.09 -2.25 -18.73
N GLN A 181 -6.06 -1.89 -20.01
CA GLN A 181 -5.63 -2.77 -21.10
C GLN A 181 -4.12 -3.11 -21.07
N ASN A 182 -3.33 -2.32 -20.35
CA ASN A 182 -1.88 -2.50 -20.20
C ASN A 182 -1.50 -3.01 -18.79
N ASN A 183 -2.44 -3.65 -18.07
CA ASN A 183 -2.23 -4.22 -16.74
C ASN A 183 -1.76 -3.20 -15.69
N VAL A 184 -2.22 -1.96 -15.80
CA VAL A 184 -2.06 -0.92 -14.77
C VAL A 184 -3.40 -0.73 -14.07
N VAL A 185 -3.43 -0.97 -12.76
CA VAL A 185 -4.63 -0.79 -11.95
C VAL A 185 -4.93 0.70 -11.84
N VAL A 186 -6.13 1.10 -12.24
CA VAL A 186 -6.60 2.48 -12.08
C VAL A 186 -7.39 2.59 -10.78
N SER A 187 -6.91 3.46 -9.91
CA SER A 187 -7.54 3.84 -8.65
C SER A 187 -8.10 5.25 -8.72
N ILE A 188 -9.33 5.42 -8.24
CA ILE A 188 -10.00 6.72 -8.22
C ILE A 188 -9.66 7.41 -6.90
N GLY A 189 -8.97 8.55 -6.97
CA GLY A 189 -8.55 9.32 -5.81
C GLY A 189 -8.31 10.78 -6.16
N HIS A 190 -8.25 11.65 -5.15
CA HIS A 190 -8.11 13.10 -5.34
C HIS A 190 -9.10 13.65 -6.38
N SER A 191 -10.36 13.23 -6.26
CA SER A 191 -11.35 13.28 -7.32
C SER A 191 -12.64 13.90 -6.82
N ASN A 192 -13.23 14.75 -7.67
CA ASN A 192 -14.55 15.33 -7.47
C ASN A 192 -15.67 14.47 -8.08
N ALA A 193 -15.38 13.23 -8.44
CA ALA A 193 -16.34 12.36 -9.12
C ALA A 193 -17.60 12.11 -8.26
N THR A 194 -18.72 11.98 -8.94
CA THR A 194 -19.98 11.49 -8.38
C THR A 194 -19.95 9.97 -8.26
N TYR A 195 -20.92 9.41 -7.53
CA TYR A 195 -21.11 7.95 -7.45
C TYR A 195 -21.31 7.35 -8.84
N GLU A 196 -22.13 7.98 -9.68
CA GLU A 196 -22.44 7.53 -11.03
C GLU A 196 -21.19 7.49 -11.92
N GLN A 197 -20.32 8.51 -11.81
CA GLN A 197 -19.04 8.53 -12.52
C GLN A 197 -18.09 7.44 -12.03
N ALA A 198 -18.09 7.10 -10.74
CA ALA A 198 -17.30 5.96 -10.23
C ALA A 198 -17.80 4.62 -10.78
N VAL A 199 -19.12 4.44 -10.89
CA VAL A 199 -19.72 3.25 -11.52
C VAL A 199 -19.33 3.16 -13.00
N GLN A 200 -19.36 4.29 -13.73
CA GLN A 200 -18.91 4.34 -15.11
C GLN A 200 -17.41 4.05 -15.23
N ALA A 201 -16.56 4.62 -14.38
CA ALA A 201 -15.13 4.34 -14.36
C ALA A 201 -14.85 2.85 -14.12
N TYR A 202 -15.60 2.21 -13.20
CA TYR A 202 -15.53 0.76 -12.99
C TYR A 202 -15.82 -0.02 -14.28
N ALA A 203 -16.87 0.37 -15.02
CA ALA A 203 -17.21 -0.25 -16.30
C ALA A 203 -16.12 -0.06 -17.38
N HIS A 204 -15.33 1.02 -17.28
CA HIS A 204 -14.24 1.33 -18.21
C HIS A 204 -12.87 0.78 -17.78
N GLY A 205 -12.78 0.11 -16.63
CA GLY A 205 -11.58 -0.62 -16.20
C GLY A 205 -10.96 -0.16 -14.88
N ALA A 206 -11.48 0.89 -14.23
CA ALA A 206 -11.05 1.24 -12.88
C ALA A 206 -11.37 0.12 -11.88
N ARG A 207 -10.44 -0.17 -10.96
CA ARG A 207 -10.56 -1.31 -10.03
C ARG A 207 -10.33 -0.97 -8.57
N SER A 208 -9.92 0.26 -8.25
CA SER A 208 -9.71 0.67 -6.86
C SER A 208 -10.15 2.10 -6.59
N MET A 209 -10.14 2.48 -5.31
CA MET A 209 -10.31 3.84 -4.82
C MET A 209 -9.25 4.14 -3.75
N THR A 210 -8.52 5.24 -3.92
CA THR A 210 -7.32 5.60 -3.12
C THR A 210 -7.74 6.17 -1.76
N HIS A 211 -7.05 5.80 -0.68
CA HIS A 211 -7.22 6.29 0.71
C HIS A 211 -8.66 6.74 1.08
N VAL A 212 -9.64 5.85 0.90
CA VAL A 212 -11.08 6.08 1.08
C VAL A 212 -11.38 6.99 2.27
N TYR A 213 -12.28 7.96 2.03
CA TYR A 213 -12.61 9.14 2.85
C TYR A 213 -11.76 10.39 2.58
N ASN A 214 -10.47 10.23 2.29
CA ASN A 214 -9.54 11.35 2.14
C ASN A 214 -9.57 11.88 0.70
N ALA A 215 -9.60 13.21 0.53
CA ALA A 215 -9.60 13.85 -0.80
C ALA A 215 -10.68 13.29 -1.77
N MET A 216 -11.88 13.06 -1.24
CA MET A 216 -13.02 12.47 -1.96
C MET A 216 -14.31 13.27 -1.74
N THR A 217 -15.24 13.16 -2.69
CA THR A 217 -16.61 13.64 -2.47
C THR A 217 -17.29 12.85 -1.33
N PRO A 218 -17.89 13.53 -0.34
CA PRO A 218 -18.40 12.88 0.86
C PRO A 218 -19.69 12.10 0.60
N PHE A 219 -20.00 11.18 1.51
CA PHE A 219 -21.25 10.41 1.46
C PHE A 219 -22.40 11.16 2.15
N THR A 220 -23.45 11.44 1.40
CA THR A 220 -24.77 11.84 1.91
C THR A 220 -25.86 10.94 1.34
N HIS A 221 -27.07 10.97 1.93
CA HIS A 221 -28.19 10.12 1.51
C HIS A 221 -28.74 10.44 0.11
N ARG A 222 -28.48 11.64 -0.44
CA ARG A 222 -28.94 12.07 -1.78
C ARG A 222 -27.82 12.32 -2.78
N ALA A 223 -26.60 12.50 -2.31
CA ALA A 223 -25.39 12.60 -3.13
C ALA A 223 -24.35 11.70 -2.48
N ASN A 224 -24.19 10.48 -3.00
CA ASN A 224 -23.43 9.44 -2.31
C ASN A 224 -21.91 9.62 -2.45
N GLY A 225 -21.46 10.36 -3.46
CA GLY A 225 -20.04 10.65 -3.69
C GLY A 225 -19.18 9.39 -3.88
N LEU A 226 -17.87 9.60 -3.88
CA LEU A 226 -16.88 8.54 -3.95
C LEU A 226 -16.87 7.68 -2.69
N VAL A 227 -17.06 8.29 -1.52
CA VAL A 227 -17.15 7.54 -0.26
C VAL A 227 -18.30 6.53 -0.32
N GLY A 228 -19.49 6.92 -0.80
CA GLY A 228 -20.59 5.99 -1.00
C GLY A 228 -20.28 4.94 -2.08
N GLY A 229 -19.54 5.31 -3.13
CA GLY A 229 -19.00 4.40 -4.14
C GLY A 229 -18.12 3.30 -3.54
N ALA A 230 -17.14 3.68 -2.74
CA ALA A 230 -16.21 2.75 -2.08
C ALA A 230 -16.97 1.72 -1.23
N LEU A 231 -17.97 2.17 -0.47
CA LEU A 231 -18.77 1.29 0.39
C LEU A 231 -19.72 0.38 -0.42
N ARG A 232 -20.32 0.88 -1.50
CA ARG A 232 -21.41 0.20 -2.23
C ARG A 232 -20.93 -0.72 -3.35
N ILE A 233 -19.83 -0.39 -4.03
CA ILE A 233 -19.28 -1.15 -5.15
C ILE A 233 -18.37 -2.24 -4.57
N ARG A 234 -18.97 -3.38 -4.18
CA ARG A 234 -18.28 -4.41 -3.39
C ARG A 234 -17.08 -5.04 -4.09
N ASN A 235 -17.09 -5.13 -5.41
CA ASN A 235 -16.05 -5.74 -6.25
C ASN A 235 -15.02 -4.73 -6.82
N MET A 236 -14.94 -3.54 -6.24
CA MET A 236 -13.88 -2.56 -6.46
C MET A 236 -13.02 -2.50 -5.21
N TYR A 237 -11.70 -2.52 -5.30
CA TYR A 237 -10.86 -2.33 -4.13
C TYR A 237 -11.04 -0.94 -3.52
N GLY A 238 -10.75 -0.83 -2.23
CA GLY A 238 -10.63 0.46 -1.55
C GLY A 238 -9.39 0.43 -0.67
N GLU A 239 -8.49 1.37 -0.89
CA GLU A 239 -7.37 1.64 0.00
C GLU A 239 -7.86 2.41 1.23
N ILE A 240 -7.27 2.17 2.39
CA ILE A 240 -7.58 2.94 3.60
C ILE A 240 -6.34 3.01 4.51
N ILE A 241 -6.12 4.19 5.09
CA ILE A 241 -5.03 4.45 6.04
C ILE A 241 -5.54 4.11 7.44
N CYS A 242 -4.90 3.14 8.09
CA CYS A 242 -5.39 2.54 9.34
C CYS A 242 -4.66 3.07 10.58
N ASP A 243 -4.44 4.38 10.67
CA ASP A 243 -3.70 5.02 11.76
C ASP A 243 -4.59 5.57 12.89
N GLY A 244 -5.90 5.60 12.68
CA GLY A 244 -6.86 6.20 13.62
C GLY A 244 -6.96 7.72 13.56
N ASN A 245 -6.15 8.39 12.72
CA ASN A 245 -6.09 9.85 12.57
C ASN A 245 -6.76 10.30 11.25
N HIS A 246 -6.40 9.65 10.13
CA HIS A 246 -7.02 9.90 8.82
C HIS A 246 -8.49 9.49 8.81
N SER A 247 -8.83 8.51 9.63
CA SER A 247 -10.18 8.01 9.80
C SER A 247 -10.37 7.54 11.21
N THR A 248 -11.49 7.94 11.82
CA THR A 248 -11.86 7.44 13.15
C THR A 248 -12.01 5.92 13.14
N LEU A 249 -11.81 5.27 14.30
CA LEU A 249 -11.99 3.82 14.46
C LEU A 249 -13.37 3.34 13.98
N ALA A 250 -14.43 4.13 14.21
CA ALA A 250 -15.77 3.83 13.72
C ALA A 250 -15.87 3.87 12.19
N ALA A 251 -15.18 4.81 11.54
CA ALA A 251 -15.12 4.87 10.07
C ALA A 251 -14.36 3.68 9.50
N LEU A 252 -13.23 3.28 10.11
CA LEU A 252 -12.50 2.07 9.75
C LEU A 252 -13.43 0.84 9.84
N ASN A 253 -14.11 0.64 10.98
CA ASN A 253 -15.03 -0.47 11.15
C ASN A 253 -16.15 -0.48 10.10
N ASN A 254 -16.77 0.67 9.82
CA ASN A 254 -17.83 0.80 8.82
C ASN A 254 -17.35 0.45 7.41
N PHE A 255 -16.14 0.89 7.04
CA PHE A 255 -15.53 0.58 5.76
C PHE A 255 -15.33 -0.93 5.60
N PHE A 256 -14.61 -1.57 6.54
CA PHE A 256 -14.33 -3.01 6.49
C PHE A 256 -15.61 -3.86 6.54
N THR A 257 -16.59 -3.47 7.35
CA THR A 257 -17.90 -4.14 7.42
C THR A 257 -18.66 -4.05 6.09
N SER A 258 -18.58 -2.90 5.41
CA SER A 258 -19.25 -2.69 4.12
C SER A 258 -18.57 -3.45 2.99
N LYS A 259 -17.23 -3.42 2.95
CA LYS A 259 -16.40 -4.03 1.92
C LYS A 259 -16.34 -5.56 2.00
N GLY A 260 -16.28 -6.11 3.21
CA GLY A 260 -16.00 -7.52 3.41
C GLY A 260 -14.49 -7.85 3.36
N PRO A 261 -14.13 -9.14 3.35
CA PRO A 261 -12.74 -9.59 3.51
C PRO A 261 -11.85 -9.34 2.29
N ASP A 262 -12.42 -9.19 1.10
CA ASP A 262 -11.67 -9.40 -0.16
C ASP A 262 -11.25 -8.14 -0.91
N TYR A 263 -11.85 -6.99 -0.59
CA TYR A 263 -11.71 -5.76 -1.40
C TYR A 263 -11.31 -4.53 -0.56
N SER A 264 -10.88 -4.73 0.68
CA SER A 264 -10.23 -3.67 1.47
C SER A 264 -8.72 -3.83 1.36
N ILE A 265 -7.99 -2.75 1.17
CA ILE A 265 -6.53 -2.74 1.17
C ILE A 265 -6.07 -1.74 2.23
N MET A 266 -5.28 -2.21 3.18
CA MET A 266 -4.62 -1.34 4.14
C MET A 266 -3.36 -0.80 3.47
N ILE A 267 -3.19 0.51 3.54
CA ILE A 267 -1.99 1.21 3.06
C ILE A 267 -1.41 2.05 4.20
N THR A 268 -0.14 2.43 4.08
CA THR A 268 0.42 3.41 5.02
C THR A 268 0.19 4.83 4.54
N ASP A 269 0.27 5.11 3.24
CA ASP A 269 0.42 6.46 2.72
C ASP A 269 1.61 7.18 3.42
N SER A 270 2.67 6.44 3.74
CA SER A 270 3.76 6.97 4.58
C SER A 270 4.62 7.97 3.82
N LEU A 271 5.05 9.02 4.51
CA LEU A 271 5.99 10.02 3.99
C LEU A 271 7.42 9.79 4.45
N MET A 272 8.37 10.54 3.87
CA MET A 272 9.79 10.53 4.25
C MET A 272 10.04 10.73 5.76
N CYS A 273 9.12 11.41 6.45
CA CYS A 273 9.21 11.71 7.87
C CYS A 273 8.93 10.49 8.77
N LYS A 274 8.43 9.36 8.22
CA LYS A 274 8.28 8.11 8.96
C LYS A 274 9.60 7.68 9.58
N GLY A 275 9.57 7.34 10.87
CA GLY A 275 10.74 6.93 11.65
C GLY A 275 11.52 8.07 12.34
N PHE A 276 11.03 9.32 12.27
CA PHE A 276 11.63 10.46 12.97
C PHE A 276 10.84 10.88 14.21
N PRO A 277 11.48 11.58 15.18
CA PRO A 277 10.81 12.05 16.39
C PRO A 277 9.74 13.12 16.11
N VAL A 278 8.77 13.21 17.02
CA VAL A 278 7.79 14.31 17.10
C VAL A 278 8.48 15.68 17.01
N GLY A 279 7.90 16.59 16.23
CA GLY A 279 8.41 17.94 16.01
C GLY A 279 9.45 18.06 14.89
N THR A 280 9.91 16.95 14.31
CA THR A 280 10.77 16.98 13.12
C THR A 280 10.00 17.53 11.92
N LYS A 281 10.67 18.34 11.11
CA LYS A 281 10.13 19.00 9.92
C LYS A 281 10.81 18.52 8.64
N PHE A 282 10.06 18.42 7.56
CA PHE A 282 10.54 18.01 6.24
C PHE A 282 9.91 18.87 5.13
N ASP A 283 10.60 18.99 4.00
CA ASP A 283 10.00 19.48 2.76
C ASP A 283 9.24 18.33 2.07
N PHE A 284 8.02 18.60 1.63
CA PHE A 284 7.14 17.67 0.93
C PHE A 284 6.51 18.39 -0.26
N GLY A 285 7.11 18.21 -1.44
CA GLY A 285 6.61 18.82 -2.68
C GLY A 285 6.55 20.35 -2.63
N GLY A 286 7.50 20.99 -1.92
CA GLY A 286 7.54 22.44 -1.71
C GLY A 286 6.67 22.96 -0.56
N GLN A 287 6.06 22.07 0.24
CA GLN A 287 5.33 22.40 1.47
C GLN A 287 6.08 21.85 2.68
N GLU A 288 6.03 22.53 3.82
CA GLU A 288 6.65 22.02 5.05
C GLU A 288 5.66 21.12 5.80
N VAL A 289 6.09 19.90 6.13
CA VAL A 289 5.36 18.95 6.99
C VAL A 289 6.04 18.83 8.35
N VAL A 290 5.26 18.62 9.41
CA VAL A 290 5.75 18.42 10.78
C VAL A 290 5.04 17.24 11.44
N ILE A 291 5.78 16.48 12.26
CA ILE A 291 5.23 15.35 13.02
C ILE A 291 4.59 15.86 14.32
N TYR A 292 3.29 15.64 14.49
CA TYR A 292 2.52 16.03 15.67
C TYR A 292 2.69 15.03 16.83
N PRO A 293 2.28 15.37 18.07
CA PRO A 293 2.45 14.50 19.25
C PRO A 293 1.75 13.14 19.18
N ASP A 294 0.68 13.03 18.38
CA ASP A 294 -0.01 11.77 18.09
C ASP A 294 0.69 10.92 17.00
N GLY A 295 1.82 11.42 16.48
CA GLY A 295 2.63 10.79 15.44
C GLY A 295 2.20 11.13 14.02
N SER A 296 1.05 11.77 13.81
CA SER A 296 0.57 12.10 12.47
C SER A 296 1.36 13.24 11.82
N ALA A 297 1.40 13.26 10.49
CA ALA A 297 2.12 14.26 9.71
C ALA A 297 1.14 15.34 9.23
N HIS A 298 1.50 16.61 9.46
CA HIS A 298 0.64 17.76 9.16
C HIS A 298 1.38 18.82 8.35
N LEU A 299 0.69 19.46 7.41
CA LEU A 299 1.16 20.67 6.76
C LEU A 299 1.28 21.80 7.77
N VAL A 300 2.44 22.46 7.82
CA VAL A 300 2.72 23.53 8.80
C VAL A 300 1.81 24.74 8.60
N GLU A 301 1.54 25.14 7.36
CA GLU A 301 0.70 26.31 7.09
C GLU A 301 -0.80 26.03 7.20
N ALA A 302 -1.26 24.90 6.64
CA ALA A 302 -2.68 24.57 6.56
C ALA A 302 -3.22 23.81 7.78
N GLY A 303 -2.35 23.13 8.55
CA GLY A 303 -2.71 22.29 9.69
C GLY A 303 -3.42 20.97 9.34
N ASN A 304 -3.73 20.74 8.06
CA ASN A 304 -4.33 19.49 7.59
C ASN A 304 -3.30 18.36 7.58
N LEU A 305 -3.78 17.12 7.63
CA LEU A 305 -2.95 15.92 7.44
C LEU A 305 -2.29 15.92 6.06
N ALA A 306 -1.07 15.39 6.00
CA ALA A 306 -0.32 15.14 4.77
C ALA A 306 0.40 13.80 4.88
N GLY A 307 -0.11 12.80 4.16
CA GLY A 307 0.30 11.40 4.30
C GLY A 307 0.32 10.95 5.77
N SER A 308 1.07 9.89 6.06
CA SER A 308 1.18 9.36 7.42
C SER A 308 2.61 9.00 7.82
N THR A 309 2.75 8.55 9.06
CA THR A 309 3.96 7.89 9.59
C THR A 309 3.67 6.44 9.98
N LEU A 310 2.56 5.86 9.50
CA LEU A 310 2.04 4.57 9.91
C LEU A 310 3.00 3.44 9.54
N ASN A 311 3.20 2.52 10.49
CA ASN A 311 3.78 1.22 10.21
C ASN A 311 2.68 0.18 10.00
N VAL A 312 2.83 -0.70 9.01
CA VAL A 312 1.79 -1.69 8.64
C VAL A 312 1.39 -2.58 9.81
N ASN A 313 2.35 -3.07 10.61
CA ASN A 313 2.06 -3.89 11.79
C ASN A 313 1.24 -3.14 12.86
N LYS A 314 1.41 -1.82 12.97
CA LYS A 314 0.61 -0.97 13.87
C LYS A 314 -0.80 -0.75 13.33
N GLY A 315 -0.94 -0.53 12.02
CA GLY A 315 -2.24 -0.47 11.37
C GLY A 315 -3.03 -1.77 11.56
N LEU A 316 -2.38 -2.93 11.45
CA LEU A 316 -2.99 -4.22 11.71
C LEU A 316 -3.50 -4.34 13.16
N LYS A 317 -2.71 -3.88 14.13
CA LYS A 317 -3.12 -3.82 15.54
C LYS A 317 -4.35 -2.94 15.73
N ILE A 318 -4.32 -1.72 15.21
CA ILE A 318 -5.43 -0.76 15.31
C ILE A 318 -6.71 -1.36 14.72
N LEU A 319 -6.62 -2.00 13.55
CA LEU A 319 -7.78 -2.64 12.92
C LEU A 319 -8.41 -3.70 13.82
N ILE A 320 -7.61 -4.60 14.37
CA ILE A 320 -8.11 -5.76 15.13
C ILE A 320 -8.54 -5.35 16.54
N GLU A 321 -7.68 -4.66 17.27
CA GLU A 321 -7.87 -4.40 18.71
C GLU A 321 -8.78 -3.19 18.97
N ASP A 322 -8.63 -2.11 18.18
CA ASP A 322 -9.26 -0.82 18.49
C ASP A 322 -10.49 -0.56 17.61
N ALA A 323 -10.40 -0.84 16.30
CA ALA A 323 -11.49 -0.70 15.35
C ALA A 323 -12.37 -1.96 15.27
N LEU A 324 -12.00 -3.05 15.95
CA LEU A 324 -12.79 -4.30 16.06
C LEU A 324 -13.14 -4.92 14.70
N VAL A 325 -12.22 -4.81 13.74
CA VAL A 325 -12.34 -5.46 12.43
C VAL A 325 -12.04 -6.95 12.57
N PRO A 326 -12.82 -7.85 11.91
CA PRO A 326 -12.52 -9.28 11.92
C PRO A 326 -11.07 -9.56 11.50
N VAL A 327 -10.40 -10.46 12.23
CA VAL A 327 -8.97 -10.76 12.04
C VAL A 327 -8.62 -11.11 10.59
N ASN A 328 -9.44 -11.92 9.92
CA ASN A 328 -9.22 -12.29 8.53
C ASN A 328 -9.37 -11.09 7.57
N TYR A 329 -10.23 -10.12 7.87
CA TYR A 329 -10.38 -8.92 7.03
C TYR A 329 -9.13 -8.05 7.13
N ALA A 330 -8.63 -7.85 8.35
CA ALA A 330 -7.46 -7.03 8.60
C ALA A 330 -6.17 -7.65 8.04
N ILE A 331 -5.97 -8.97 8.21
CA ILE A 331 -4.81 -9.68 7.63
C ILE A 331 -4.88 -9.68 6.10
N ASN A 332 -6.04 -9.99 5.51
CA ASN A 332 -6.19 -10.01 4.05
C ASN A 332 -5.91 -8.63 3.44
N ALA A 333 -6.28 -7.55 4.13
CA ALA A 333 -6.09 -6.18 3.65
C ALA A 333 -4.62 -5.76 3.49
N CYS A 334 -3.67 -6.39 4.19
CA CYS A 334 -2.25 -6.15 4.02
C CYS A 334 -1.49 -7.35 3.42
N THR A 335 -2.19 -8.37 2.91
CA THR A 335 -1.57 -9.59 2.34
C THR A 335 -2.24 -9.99 1.03
N SER A 336 -3.31 -10.80 1.07
CA SER A 336 -3.94 -11.41 -0.10
C SER A 336 -4.70 -10.40 -0.98
N ASN A 337 -5.28 -9.34 -0.40
CA ASN A 337 -6.02 -8.32 -1.16
C ASN A 337 -5.10 -7.49 -2.06
N PRO A 338 -4.03 -6.85 -1.54
CA PRO A 338 -3.07 -6.16 -2.40
C PRO A 338 -2.39 -7.11 -3.40
N ALA A 339 -2.09 -8.36 -3.04
CA ALA A 339 -1.54 -9.34 -3.98
C ALA A 339 -2.49 -9.62 -5.17
N ARG A 340 -3.79 -9.78 -4.91
CA ARG A 340 -4.81 -9.97 -5.95
C ARG A 340 -5.00 -8.71 -6.80
N CYS A 341 -5.04 -7.54 -6.16
CA CYS A 341 -5.16 -6.26 -6.83
C CYS A 341 -4.03 -6.04 -7.84
N LEU A 342 -2.80 -6.38 -7.48
CA LEU A 342 -1.61 -6.23 -8.33
C LEU A 342 -1.32 -7.42 -9.25
N HIS A 343 -2.20 -8.43 -9.27
CA HIS A 343 -2.02 -9.65 -10.06
C HIS A 343 -0.72 -10.42 -9.74
N VAL A 344 -0.34 -10.50 -8.47
CA VAL A 344 0.82 -11.26 -7.95
C VAL A 344 0.42 -12.33 -6.92
N ALA A 345 -0.87 -12.63 -6.82
CA ALA A 345 -1.44 -13.61 -5.88
C ALA A 345 -1.10 -15.07 -6.21
N ASP A 346 -0.51 -15.32 -7.38
CA ASP A 346 0.07 -16.61 -7.76
C ASP A 346 1.34 -16.95 -6.98
N ARG A 347 1.99 -15.94 -6.37
CA ARG A 347 3.23 -16.13 -5.60
C ARG A 347 3.31 -15.39 -4.26
N LYS A 348 2.45 -14.40 -3.99
CA LYS A 348 2.45 -13.60 -2.74
C LYS A 348 1.10 -13.57 -2.03
N GLY A 349 1.12 -13.12 -0.78
CA GLY A 349 -0.06 -12.77 0.01
C GLY A 349 -0.75 -13.95 0.70
N THR A 350 -0.18 -15.15 0.65
CA THR A 350 -0.69 -16.34 1.35
C THR A 350 0.48 -17.27 1.72
N ILE A 351 0.33 -18.02 2.82
CA ILE A 351 1.25 -19.10 3.18
C ILE A 351 0.75 -20.39 2.50
N GLY A 352 1.50 -20.87 1.52
CA GLY A 352 1.20 -22.10 0.78
C GLY A 352 2.41 -22.63 0.04
N VAL A 353 2.43 -23.93 -0.27
CA VAL A 353 3.52 -24.54 -1.03
C VAL A 353 3.65 -23.88 -2.40
N GLY A 354 4.89 -23.56 -2.79
CA GLY A 354 5.23 -22.89 -4.05
C GLY A 354 5.14 -21.36 -4.03
N TYR A 355 4.59 -20.76 -2.97
CA TYR A 355 4.59 -19.30 -2.81
C TYR A 355 5.98 -18.81 -2.40
N ASP A 356 6.28 -17.54 -2.68
CA ASP A 356 7.44 -16.87 -2.10
C ASP A 356 7.44 -17.06 -0.58
N ALA A 357 8.60 -17.37 -0.01
CA ALA A 357 8.80 -17.42 1.44
C ALA A 357 8.89 -16.02 2.06
N ASP A 358 7.90 -15.19 1.75
CA ASP A 358 7.67 -13.87 2.31
C ASP A 358 6.77 -14.00 3.53
N LEU A 359 7.35 -13.84 4.71
CA LEU A 359 6.70 -14.13 5.98
C LEU A 359 7.02 -13.05 7.01
N VAL A 360 6.07 -12.76 7.89
CA VAL A 360 6.31 -11.93 9.08
C VAL A 360 5.98 -12.73 10.33
N VAL A 361 6.87 -12.64 11.32
CA VAL A 361 6.67 -13.20 12.66
C VAL A 361 6.36 -12.06 13.62
N LEU A 362 5.16 -12.09 14.19
CA LEU A 362 4.69 -11.11 15.16
C LEU A 362 4.60 -11.69 16.55
N ASP A 363 4.92 -10.88 17.57
CA ASP A 363 4.59 -11.20 18.94
C ASP A 363 3.11 -10.98 19.28
N ARG A 364 2.75 -10.94 20.57
CA ARG A 364 1.36 -10.72 21.00
C ARG A 364 0.92 -9.27 20.83
N ASP A 365 1.85 -8.32 20.89
CA ASP A 365 1.61 -6.89 20.80
C ASP A 365 1.76 -6.34 19.37
N TYR A 366 1.88 -7.25 18.39
CA TYR A 366 2.05 -6.97 16.96
C TYR A 366 3.43 -6.36 16.63
N GLU A 367 4.41 -6.48 17.51
CA GLU A 367 5.80 -6.15 17.18
C GLU A 367 6.40 -7.19 16.25
N VAL A 368 7.21 -6.72 15.31
CA VAL A 368 7.90 -7.58 14.35
C VAL A 368 9.13 -8.19 15.00
N VAL A 369 9.07 -9.51 15.18
CA VAL A 369 10.16 -10.34 15.71
C VAL A 369 11.12 -10.76 14.60
N GLN A 370 10.60 -11.09 13.43
CA GLN A 370 11.38 -11.46 12.24
C GLN A 370 10.57 -11.19 10.98
N THR A 371 11.25 -10.82 9.90
CA THR A 371 10.71 -10.74 8.54
C THR A 371 11.57 -11.59 7.63
N TYR A 372 10.94 -12.46 6.85
CA TYR A 372 11.58 -13.23 5.79
C TYR A 372 11.19 -12.61 4.46
N CYS A 373 12.18 -12.27 3.64
CA CYS A 373 11.98 -11.90 2.24
C CYS A 373 12.59 -13.03 1.39
N LYS A 374 11.77 -13.73 0.61
CA LYS A 374 12.17 -14.91 -0.17
C LYS A 374 13.00 -15.89 0.67
N GLY A 375 12.51 -16.22 1.87
CA GLY A 375 13.11 -17.20 2.78
C GLY A 375 14.36 -16.73 3.51
N VAL A 376 14.85 -15.52 3.26
CA VAL A 376 16.01 -14.93 3.93
C VAL A 376 15.54 -14.03 5.07
N GLY A 377 15.97 -14.33 6.30
CA GLY A 377 15.68 -13.50 7.48
C GLY A 377 16.37 -12.14 7.38
N GLN A 378 15.63 -11.08 7.67
CA GLN A 378 16.09 -9.69 7.53
C GLN A 378 16.50 -9.04 8.86
N LYS A 379 16.08 -9.62 10.00
CA LYS A 379 16.28 -9.07 11.35
C LYS A 379 17.05 -10.00 12.28
#